data_AF-A0A2S2P289-F1
#
_entry.id   AF-A0A2S2P289-F1
#
_cell.length_a   1.000
_cell.length_b   1.000
_cell.length_c   1.000
_cell.angle_alpha   90.00
_cell.angle_beta   90.00
_cell.angle_gamma   90.00
#
_symmetry.space_group_name_H-M   'P 1'
#
loop_
_entity.id
_entity.type
_entity.pdbx_description
1 polymer ?
#
loop_
_entity_poly.entity_id
_entity_poly.type
_entity_poly.pdbx_seq_one_letter_code
_entity_poly.pdbx_strand_id
1 'polypeptide(L)'
;MVDKLDKYIDSYSKEWYQAFLLLLMAGTPGIFNAIQISSYVFLVDKPSYWCDIPVLKAAGWNDQMVLNVSTPRQNYSSDKIEECSYYDRNYSIFAKNGYNWSMSNLETATSKSCQYYRYSNTESVIPEVCKHFSR
;
A
#
# COMPACT_ATOMS: atom_id res chain seq x y z
N MET A 1 35.43 -56.66 7.05
CA MET A 1 34.04 -56.27 6.71
C MET A 1 33.79 -54.79 7.00
N VAL A 2 34.33 -54.26 8.13
CA VAL A 2 34.28 -52.84 8.51
C VAL A 2 34.92 -51.90 7.48
N ASP A 3 36.12 -52.20 6.98
CA ASP A 3 36.81 -51.38 5.95
C ASP A 3 36.01 -51.13 4.67
N LYS A 4 35.14 -52.09 4.28
CA LYS A 4 34.36 -51.98 3.04
C LYS A 4 33.16 -51.05 3.22
N LEU A 5 32.64 -50.96 4.46
CA LEU A 5 31.50 -50.13 4.81
C LEU A 5 31.92 -48.66 4.97
N ASP A 6 33.02 -48.39 5.67
CA ASP A 6 33.55 -47.03 5.84
C ASP A 6 33.89 -46.38 4.50
N LYS A 7 34.49 -47.16 3.58
CA LYS A 7 34.82 -46.69 2.23
C LYS A 7 33.58 -46.37 1.39
N TYR A 8 32.47 -47.06 1.64
CA TYR A 8 31.20 -46.83 0.95
C TYR A 8 30.49 -45.58 1.49
N ILE A 9 30.52 -45.38 2.80
CA ILE A 9 29.95 -44.20 3.47
C ILE A 9 30.70 -42.93 3.05
N ASP A 10 32.02 -42.98 2.98
CA ASP A 10 32.86 -41.84 2.56
C ASP A 10 32.60 -41.45 1.09
N SER A 11 32.47 -42.43 0.21
CA SER A 11 32.12 -42.22 -1.20
C SER A 11 30.73 -41.61 -1.36
N TYR A 12 29.73 -42.11 -0.63
CA TYR A 12 28.35 -41.61 -0.69
C TYR A 12 28.24 -40.20 -0.12
N SER A 13 28.93 -39.92 0.99
CA SER A 13 29.03 -38.61 1.62
C SER A 13 29.60 -37.56 0.67
N LYS A 14 30.66 -37.91 -0.07
CA LYS A 14 31.31 -37.00 -1.01
C LYS A 14 30.44 -36.66 -2.21
N GLU A 15 29.75 -37.66 -2.78
CA GLU A 15 28.78 -37.48 -3.86
C GLU A 15 27.60 -36.59 -3.41
N TRP A 16 27.05 -36.86 -2.23
CA TRP A 16 25.97 -36.05 -1.64
C TRP A 16 26.43 -34.60 -1.38
N TYR A 17 27.64 -34.41 -0.86
CA TYR A 17 28.20 -33.09 -0.60
C TYR A 17 28.41 -32.30 -1.90
N GLN A 18 28.85 -32.95 -2.98
CA GLN A 18 28.97 -32.33 -4.30
C GLN A 18 27.60 -31.96 -4.87
N ALA A 19 26.60 -32.84 -4.76
CA ALA A 19 25.23 -32.55 -5.18
C ALA A 19 24.65 -31.37 -4.38
N PHE A 20 24.90 -31.31 -3.07
CA PHE A 20 24.47 -30.21 -2.20
C PHE A 20 25.16 -28.89 -2.56
N LEU A 21 26.46 -28.91 -2.86
CA LEU A 21 27.19 -27.72 -3.32
C LEU A 21 26.67 -27.21 -4.66
N LEU A 22 26.38 -28.10 -5.61
CA LEU A 22 25.79 -27.74 -6.90
C LEU A 22 24.38 -27.16 -6.73
N LEU A 23 23.57 -27.73 -5.84
CA LEU A 23 22.26 -27.21 -5.49
C LEU A 23 22.35 -25.82 -4.87
N LEU A 24 23.30 -25.60 -3.96
CA LEU A 24 23.53 -24.28 -3.37
C LEU A 24 23.98 -23.26 -4.41
N MET A 25 24.94 -23.58 -5.27
CA MET A 25 25.43 -22.68 -6.32
C MET A 25 24.34 -22.36 -7.37
N ALA A 26 23.51 -23.33 -7.74
CA ALA A 26 22.43 -23.12 -8.69
C ALA A 26 21.20 -22.44 -8.06
N GLY A 27 20.93 -22.68 -6.77
CA GLY A 27 19.76 -22.18 -6.05
C GLY A 27 19.94 -20.79 -5.43
N THR A 28 21.16 -20.41 -5.04
CA THR A 28 21.42 -19.09 -4.42
C THR A 28 20.95 -17.91 -5.28
N PRO A 29 21.23 -17.85 -6.61
CA PRO A 29 20.75 -16.73 -7.43
C PRO A 29 19.22 -16.58 -7.41
N GLY A 30 18.49 -17.70 -7.36
CA GLY A 30 17.02 -17.69 -7.31
C GLY A 30 16.49 -17.14 -5.98
N ILE A 31 17.11 -17.53 -4.87
CA ILE A 31 16.72 -17.06 -3.53
C ILE A 31 17.00 -15.56 -3.37
N PHE A 32 18.17 -15.08 -3.80
CA PHE A 32 18.49 -13.66 -3.72
C PHE A 32 17.57 -12.80 -4.60
N ASN A 33 17.21 -13.27 -5.80
CA ASN A 33 16.23 -12.60 -6.65
C ASN A 33 14.83 -12.54 -5.99
N ALA A 34 14.40 -13.62 -5.34
CA ALA A 34 13.12 -13.66 -4.63
C ALA A 34 13.10 -12.70 -3.42
N ILE A 35 14.21 -12.61 -2.68
CA ILE A 35 14.35 -11.67 -1.56
C ILE A 35 14.33 -10.22 -2.06
N GLN A 36 15.03 -9.93 -3.15
CA GLN A 36 15.05 -8.59 -3.74
C GLN A 36 13.64 -8.15 -4.14
N ILE A 37 12.90 -8.98 -4.88
CA ILE A 37 11.54 -8.66 -5.33
C ILE A 37 10.58 -8.51 -4.14
N SER A 38 10.66 -9.40 -3.14
CA SER A 38 9.78 -9.33 -1.97
C SER A 38 10.05 -8.10 -1.11
N SER A 39 11.32 -7.66 -1.01
CA SER A 39 11.67 -6.44 -0.28
C SER A 39 10.95 -5.20 -0.83
N TYR A 40 10.78 -5.08 -2.15
CA TYR A 40 10.04 -3.97 -2.75
C TYR A 40 8.56 -3.96 -2.33
N VAL A 41 7.93 -5.13 -2.17
CA VAL A 41 6.51 -5.18 -1.81
C VAL A 41 6.27 -4.75 -0.36
N PHE A 42 7.23 -4.99 0.54
CA PHE A 42 7.07 -4.69 1.96
C PHE A 42 7.73 -3.39 2.42
N LEU A 43 8.79 -2.93 1.73
CA LEU A 43 9.53 -1.70 2.10
C LEU A 43 9.12 -0.49 1.28
N VAL A 44 8.35 -0.65 0.19
CA VAL A 44 7.80 0.51 -0.51
C VAL A 44 6.81 1.19 0.41
N ASP A 45 7.17 2.41 0.77
CA ASP A 45 6.34 3.30 1.55
C ASP A 45 4.98 3.46 0.84
N LYS A 46 3.90 3.24 1.59
CA LYS A 46 2.56 3.43 1.05
C LYS A 46 2.39 4.89 0.62
N PRO A 47 1.95 5.17 -0.62
CA PRO A 47 1.69 6.53 -1.04
C PRO A 47 0.51 7.07 -0.24
N SER A 48 0.56 8.36 0.12
CA SER A 48 -0.60 9.03 0.74
C SER A 48 -1.79 8.97 -0.21
N TYR A 49 -2.95 8.63 0.34
CA TYR A 49 -4.18 8.45 -0.41
C TYR A 49 -5.36 9.11 0.29
N TRP A 50 -6.31 9.56 -0.51
CA TRP A 50 -7.54 10.19 -0.05
C TRP A 50 -8.70 9.86 -0.99
N CYS A 51 -9.88 10.34 -0.64
CA CYS A 51 -11.11 10.01 -1.34
C CYS A 51 -11.33 10.95 -2.53
N ASP A 52 -11.57 10.38 -3.72
CA ASP A 52 -11.88 11.18 -4.90
C ASP A 52 -13.36 11.60 -4.86
N ILE A 53 -13.61 12.91 -4.94
CA ILE A 53 -14.96 13.49 -4.94
C ILE A 53 -15.19 14.10 -6.32
N PRO A 54 -15.79 13.35 -7.26
CA PRO A 54 -15.86 13.76 -8.66
C PRO A 54 -16.65 15.06 -8.86
N VAL A 55 -17.61 15.34 -7.96
CA VAL A 55 -18.45 16.55 -8.00
C VAL A 55 -17.65 17.83 -7.77
N LEU A 56 -16.71 17.82 -6.81
CA LEU A 56 -15.86 18.98 -6.53
C LEU A 56 -14.81 19.17 -7.62
N LYS A 57 -14.29 18.07 -8.17
CA LYS A 57 -13.33 18.10 -9.27
C LYS A 57 -13.94 18.64 -10.56
N ALA A 58 -15.17 18.24 -10.88
CA ALA A 58 -15.92 18.79 -12.01
C ALA A 58 -16.15 20.31 -11.86
N ALA A 59 -16.20 20.81 -10.63
CA ALA A 59 -16.27 22.24 -10.31
C ALA A 59 -14.90 22.96 -10.35
N GLY A 60 -13.81 22.28 -10.75
CA GLY A 60 -12.49 22.88 -10.90
C GLY A 60 -11.71 23.06 -9.59
N TRP A 61 -12.05 22.32 -8.53
CA TRP A 61 -11.35 22.41 -7.26
C TRP A 61 -10.00 21.71 -7.31
N ASN A 62 -9.01 22.27 -6.60
CA ASN A 62 -7.70 21.66 -6.44
C ASN A 62 -7.75 20.51 -5.43
N ASP A 63 -6.88 19.51 -5.57
CA ASP A 63 -6.83 18.34 -4.69
C ASP A 63 -6.61 18.74 -3.21
N GLN A 64 -5.79 19.77 -2.95
CA GLN A 64 -5.59 20.34 -1.60
C GLN A 64 -6.86 20.98 -1.01
N MET A 65 -7.68 21.60 -1.86
CA MET A 65 -8.96 22.21 -1.42
C MET A 65 -9.97 21.12 -1.08
N VAL A 66 -10.01 20.06 -1.88
CA VAL A 66 -10.84 18.88 -1.62
C VAL A 66 -10.44 18.27 -0.29
N LEU A 67 -9.15 17.98 -0.09
CA LEU A 67 -8.62 17.42 1.17
C LEU A 67 -9.04 18.23 2.40
N ASN A 68 -8.89 19.56 2.36
CA ASN A 68 -9.22 20.39 3.52
C ASN A 68 -10.72 20.37 3.88
N VAL A 69 -11.60 20.12 2.91
CA VAL A 69 -13.05 20.04 3.13
C VAL A 69 -13.50 18.61 3.42
N SER A 70 -13.04 17.62 2.66
CA SER A 70 -13.56 16.26 2.71
C SER A 70 -13.02 15.43 3.86
N THR A 71 -11.83 15.74 4.35
CA THR A 71 -10.99 14.79 5.06
C THR A 71 -11.10 14.99 6.59
N PRO A 72 -11.64 14.01 7.35
CA PRO A 72 -11.76 14.11 8.80
C PRO A 72 -10.43 14.17 9.57
N ARG A 73 -10.09 15.37 10.05
CA ARG A 73 -8.87 15.69 10.81
C ARG A 73 -8.63 14.94 12.13
N GLN A 74 -9.54 14.08 12.56
CA GLN A 74 -9.52 13.52 13.92
C GLN A 74 -8.45 12.44 14.14
N ASN A 75 -7.84 11.88 13.09
CA ASN A 75 -6.92 10.74 13.20
C ASN A 75 -5.53 10.98 12.58
N TYR A 76 -5.02 12.21 12.59
CA TYR A 76 -3.65 12.46 12.14
C TYR A 76 -2.63 12.15 13.23
N SER A 77 -2.03 10.95 13.17
CA SER A 77 -0.86 10.59 13.99
C SER A 77 0.47 10.72 13.23
N SER A 78 0.45 11.06 11.94
CA SER A 78 1.65 11.18 11.10
C SER A 78 1.43 12.12 9.92
N ASP A 79 2.51 12.67 9.35
CA ASP A 79 2.50 13.56 8.17
C ASP A 79 1.90 12.93 6.89
N LYS A 80 1.56 11.63 6.91
CA LYS A 80 0.94 10.90 5.78
C LYS A 80 -0.59 10.91 5.91
N ILE A 81 -1.27 11.38 4.87
CA ILE A 81 -2.74 11.33 4.75
C ILE A 81 -3.12 9.93 4.27
N GLU A 82 -3.71 9.12 5.15
CA GLU A 82 -4.20 7.76 4.87
C GLU A 82 -5.66 7.66 5.32
N GLU A 83 -6.58 8.21 4.52
CA GLU A 83 -8.00 8.23 4.90
C GLU A 83 -8.88 7.44 3.93
N CYS A 84 -9.53 6.40 4.47
CA CYS A 84 -10.56 5.60 3.79
C CYS A 84 -11.98 6.16 3.99
N SER A 85 -12.10 7.30 4.66
CA SER A 85 -13.38 7.94 4.99
C SER A 85 -13.37 9.43 4.68
N TYR A 86 -14.52 9.96 4.30
CA TYR A 86 -14.73 11.38 4.02
C TYR A 86 -16.02 11.85 4.72
N TYR A 87 -16.14 13.15 4.95
CA TYR A 87 -17.35 13.72 5.55
C TYR A 87 -18.56 13.52 4.64
N ASP A 88 -19.68 13.06 5.19
CA ASP A 88 -20.96 12.97 4.49
C ASP A 88 -21.59 14.35 4.37
N ARG A 89 -21.30 15.03 3.27
CA ARG A 89 -21.84 16.36 2.99
C ARG A 89 -22.40 16.44 1.59
N ASN A 90 -23.26 17.43 1.37
CA ASN A 90 -23.79 17.70 0.04
C ASN A 90 -22.76 18.47 -0.80
N TYR A 91 -21.81 17.74 -1.38
CA TYR A 91 -20.74 18.28 -2.22
C TYR A 91 -21.22 19.03 -3.45
N SER A 92 -22.46 18.80 -3.89
CA SER A 92 -23.08 19.58 -4.97
C SER A 92 -23.34 21.03 -4.57
N ILE A 93 -23.69 21.29 -3.30
CA ILE A 93 -23.89 22.64 -2.79
C ILE A 93 -22.54 23.36 -2.68
N PHE A 94 -21.52 22.67 -2.20
CA PHE A 94 -20.16 23.20 -2.14
C PHE A 94 -19.60 23.52 -3.52
N ALA A 95 -19.77 22.62 -4.49
CA ALA A 95 -19.39 22.84 -5.88
C ALA A 95 -20.03 24.13 -6.46
N LYS A 96 -21.28 24.43 -6.10
CA LYS A 96 -22.01 25.60 -6.59
C LYS A 96 -21.59 26.91 -5.91
N ASN A 97 -21.38 26.88 -4.60
CA ASN A 97 -21.07 28.08 -3.80
C ASN A 97 -19.56 28.39 -3.74
N GLY A 98 -18.70 27.44 -4.12
CA GLY A 98 -17.26 27.61 -4.15
C GLY A 98 -16.56 27.38 -2.80
N TYR A 99 -15.23 27.38 -2.84
CA TYR A 99 -14.38 26.97 -1.71
C TYR A 99 -14.53 27.86 -0.47
N ASN A 100 -14.52 29.19 -0.63
CA ASN A 100 -14.57 30.12 0.50
C ASN A 100 -15.86 29.97 1.32
N TRP A 101 -17.00 29.87 0.65
CA TRP A 101 -18.28 29.64 1.31
C TRP A 101 -18.31 28.28 2.01
N SER A 102 -17.74 27.25 1.38
CA SER A 102 -17.69 25.90 1.92
C SER A 102 -16.87 25.81 3.21
N MET A 103 -15.77 26.56 3.31
CA MET A 103 -14.93 26.62 4.50
C MET A 103 -15.64 27.29 5.69
N SER A 104 -16.47 28.30 5.42
CA SER A 104 -17.26 28.97 6.46
C SER A 104 -18.50 28.18 6.88
N ASN A 105 -18.97 27.25 6.04
CA ASN A 105 -20.15 26.42 6.28
C ASN A 105 -19.76 24.94 6.44
N LEU A 106 -18.70 24.69 7.21
CA LEU A 106 -18.33 23.34 7.61
C LEU A 106 -19.28 22.88 8.71
N GLU A 107 -20.41 22.29 8.30
CA GLU A 107 -21.30 21.60 9.22
C GLU A 107 -20.61 20.35 9.81
N THR A 108 -20.93 20.06 11.08
CA THR A 108 -20.51 18.83 11.75
C THR A 108 -21.18 17.65 11.05
N ALA A 109 -20.42 16.92 10.25
CA ALA A 109 -20.90 15.80 9.46
C ALA A 109 -20.36 14.48 10.01
N THR A 110 -21.12 13.40 9.83
CA THR A 110 -20.66 12.03 10.06
C THR A 110 -19.69 11.63 8.96
N SER A 111 -18.79 10.68 9.23
CA SER A 111 -17.88 10.14 8.23
C SER A 111 -18.53 8.96 7.49
N LYS A 112 -18.29 8.87 6.17
CA LYS A 112 -18.69 7.75 5.31
C LYS A 112 -17.46 7.13 4.65
N SER A 113 -17.55 5.84 4.33
CA SER A 113 -16.50 5.13 3.57
C SER A 113 -16.45 5.59 2.11
N CYS A 114 -15.25 5.65 1.56
CA CYS A 114 -15.00 6.17 0.23
C CYS A 114 -15.28 5.13 -0.87
N GLN A 115 -15.89 5.60 -1.96
CA GLN A 115 -16.15 4.78 -3.15
C GLN A 115 -14.99 4.83 -4.16
N TYR A 116 -14.29 5.97 -4.22
CA TYR A 116 -13.20 6.22 -5.15
C TYR A 116 -11.98 6.79 -4.41
N TYR A 117 -10.79 6.43 -4.87
CA TYR A 117 -9.53 6.76 -4.21
C TYR A 117 -8.60 7.49 -5.16
N ARG A 118 -7.82 8.41 -4.59
CA ARG A 118 -6.79 9.23 -5.21
C ARG A 118 -5.49 9.07 -4.45
N TYR A 119 -4.38 9.08 -5.17
CA TYR A 119 -3.04 8.92 -4.61
C TYR A 119 -2.23 10.18 -4.88
N SER A 120 -1.40 10.58 -3.90
CA SER A 120 -0.51 11.76 -3.99
C SER A 120 0.50 11.63 -5.12
N ASN A 121 0.98 10.41 -5.38
CA ASN A 121 1.90 10.09 -6.46
C ASN A 121 1.27 9.06 -7.40
N THR A 122 1.51 9.23 -8.71
CA THR A 122 1.14 8.29 -9.77
C THR A 122 1.97 7.01 -9.80
N GLU A 123 2.84 6.79 -8.82
CA GLU A 123 3.74 5.63 -8.78
C GLU A 123 3.20 4.55 -7.82
N SER A 124 2.85 3.42 -8.43
CA SER A 124 2.40 2.14 -7.86
C SER A 124 1.22 2.17 -6.88
N VAL A 125 0.02 2.13 -7.47
CA VAL A 125 -1.22 1.80 -6.77
C VAL A 125 -1.33 0.28 -6.59
N ILE A 126 -1.20 -0.22 -5.35
CA ILE A 126 -1.77 -1.51 -4.95
C ILE A 126 -3.23 -1.25 -4.55
N PRO A 127 -4.23 -1.88 -5.21
CA PRO A 127 -5.65 -1.52 -5.06
C PRO A 127 -6.34 -1.98 -3.75
N GLU A 128 -5.61 -2.33 -2.68
CA GLU A 128 -6.21 -3.05 -1.53
C GLU A 128 -5.97 -2.47 -0.12
N VAL A 129 -5.61 -1.19 0.02
CA VAL A 129 -5.31 -0.65 1.37
C VAL A 129 -6.56 -0.49 2.24
N CYS A 130 -7.74 -0.15 1.67
CA CYS A 130 -8.95 0.10 2.47
C CYS A 130 -9.91 -1.10 2.62
N LYS A 131 -9.72 -2.19 1.86
CA LYS A 131 -10.61 -3.38 1.95
C LYS A 131 -10.37 -4.23 3.20
N HIS A 132 -9.22 -4.07 3.87
CA HIS A 132 -8.82 -4.94 4.97
C HIS A 132 -9.16 -4.43 6.38
N PHE A 133 -9.73 -3.23 6.52
CA PHE A 133 -10.14 -2.66 7.82
C PHE A 133 -11.65 -2.78 8.13
N SER A 134 -12.37 -3.62 7.39
CA SER A 134 -13.74 -4.04 7.72
C SER A 134 -13.75 -5.55 8.03
N ARG A 135 -13.21 -5.92 9.19
CA ARG A 135 -13.58 -7.16 9.88
C ARG A 135 -13.35 -7.03 11.37
#